data_AF-A0AAV2NQ74-F1
#
_entry.id   AF-A0AAV2NQ74-F1
#
_cell.length_a   1.000
_cell.length_b   1.000
_cell.length_c   1.000
_cell.angle_alpha   90.00
_cell.angle_beta   90.00
_cell.angle_gamma   90.00
#
_symmetry.space_group_name_H-M   'P 1'
#
loop_
_entity.id
_entity.type
_entity.pdbx_description
1 polymer ?
#
loop_
_entity_poly.entity_id
_entity_poly.type
_entity_poly.pdbx_seq_one_letter_code
_entity_poly.pdbx_strand_id
1 'polypeptide(L)'
;MNLSAIYRLFCFPKNSIIPIQYTIQTKDYAKPVIHSGMKKKPITVAAEKKLLPVETDVNRLMTYVCGTNLYKEGEDVKIKSDSEYPSWLWTIRTGPAPSLEELDPNTKQYWRKLRLLGLKRNNKRQKTRKF
;
A
#
# COMPACT_ATOMS: atom_id res chain seq x y z
N MET A 1 32.12 -40.24 -52.98
CA MET A 1 31.48 -40.38 -51.66
C MET A 1 30.48 -39.25 -51.50
N ASN A 2 29.18 -39.55 -51.39
CA ASN A 2 28.10 -38.57 -51.52
C ASN A 2 27.82 -37.84 -50.19
N LEU A 3 28.06 -36.52 -50.17
CA LEU A 3 27.79 -35.59 -49.06
C LEU A 3 26.31 -35.14 -48.97
N SER A 4 25.35 -36.01 -49.31
CA SER A 4 23.91 -35.64 -49.35
C SER A 4 23.08 -36.19 -48.18
N ALA A 5 23.68 -36.89 -47.21
CA ALA A 5 22.92 -37.59 -46.17
C ALA A 5 22.80 -36.86 -44.83
N ILE A 6 23.43 -35.69 -44.64
CA ILE A 6 23.52 -35.04 -43.32
C ILE A 6 22.45 -33.95 -43.09
N TYR A 7 21.78 -33.45 -44.14
CA TYR A 7 20.81 -32.35 -44.02
C TYR A 7 19.35 -32.78 -43.82
N ARG A 8 19.07 -33.91 -43.15
CA ARG A 8 17.69 -34.34 -42.86
C ARG A 8 17.43 -34.69 -41.40
N LEU A 9 17.95 -33.90 -40.46
CA LEU A 9 17.65 -34.11 -39.03
C LEU A 9 17.00 -32.92 -38.31
N PHE A 10 16.69 -31.82 -39.00
CA PHE A 10 16.00 -30.69 -38.37
C PHE A 10 14.77 -30.24 -39.17
N CYS A 11 13.79 -31.12 -39.27
CA CYS A 11 12.40 -30.74 -39.56
C CYS A 11 11.66 -30.59 -38.24
N PHE A 12 11.59 -29.36 -37.71
CA PHE A 12 10.71 -29.05 -36.58
C PHE A 12 9.25 -29.02 -37.10
N PRO A 13 8.33 -29.85 -36.56
CA PRO A 13 6.93 -29.78 -36.95
C PRO A 13 6.35 -28.43 -36.48
N LYS A 14 5.50 -27.81 -37.32
CA LYS A 14 4.89 -26.47 -37.13
C LYS A 14 4.06 -26.28 -35.84
N ASN A 15 3.96 -27.30 -34.99
CA ASN A 15 3.20 -27.27 -33.74
C ASN A 15 4.06 -27.47 -32.48
N SER A 16 5.39 -27.45 -32.57
CA SER A 16 6.23 -27.46 -31.37
C SER A 16 6.28 -26.06 -30.74
N ILE A 17 5.26 -25.72 -29.96
CA ILE A 17 5.34 -24.63 -29.01
C ILE A 17 6.37 -25.07 -27.98
N ILE A 18 7.60 -24.58 -28.11
CA ILE A 18 8.60 -24.66 -27.06
C ILE A 18 7.96 -23.97 -25.86
N PRO A 19 7.72 -24.63 -24.72
CA PRO A 19 7.34 -23.92 -23.52
C PRO A 19 8.59 -23.13 -23.14
N ILE A 20 8.63 -21.86 -23.55
CA ILE A 20 9.51 -20.88 -22.94
C ILE A 20 9.11 -20.94 -21.48
N GLN A 21 9.93 -21.64 -20.70
CA GLN A 21 9.82 -21.67 -19.26
C GLN A 21 9.92 -20.20 -18.86
N TYR A 22 8.79 -19.56 -18.60
CA TYR A 22 8.75 -18.34 -17.82
C TYR A 22 9.24 -18.76 -16.45
N THR A 23 10.55 -18.87 -16.28
CA THR A 23 11.18 -18.93 -14.98
C THR A 23 10.86 -17.59 -14.36
N ILE A 24 9.72 -17.55 -13.66
CA ILE A 24 9.37 -16.48 -12.75
C ILE A 24 10.59 -16.40 -11.83
N GLN A 25 11.40 -15.37 -11.97
CA GLN A 25 12.51 -15.13 -11.07
C GLN A 25 11.90 -14.82 -9.71
N THR A 26 11.75 -15.83 -8.87
CA THR A 26 11.36 -15.66 -7.48
C THR A 26 12.54 -15.02 -6.78
N LYS A 27 12.33 -13.80 -6.28
CA LYS A 27 13.30 -13.06 -5.46
C LYS A 27 13.39 -13.70 -4.08
N ASP A 28 14.00 -14.88 -4.00
CA ASP A 28 14.16 -15.66 -2.76
C ASP A 28 15.24 -15.10 -1.82
N TYR A 29 15.97 -14.05 -2.24
CA TYR A 29 17.05 -13.43 -1.46
C TYR A 29 16.60 -12.75 -0.16
N ALA A 30 15.29 -12.55 0.03
CA ALA A 30 14.71 -11.93 1.23
C ALA A 30 14.02 -12.94 2.17
N LYS A 31 14.29 -14.25 2.03
CA LYS A 31 13.86 -15.22 3.04
C LYS A 31 14.69 -15.02 4.31
N PRO A 32 14.07 -14.79 5.49
CA PRO A 32 14.83 -14.78 6.73
C PRO A 32 15.49 -16.15 6.86
N VAL A 33 16.81 -16.16 7.07
CA VAL A 33 17.58 -17.36 7.33
C VAL A 33 17.10 -17.91 8.67
N ILE A 34 16.11 -18.79 8.65
CA ILE A 34 15.70 -19.56 9.82
C ILE A 34 16.64 -20.76 9.85
N HIS A 35 17.79 -20.61 10.49
CA HIS A 35 18.62 -21.75 10.85
C HIS A 35 17.79 -22.68 11.73
N SER A 36 17.56 -23.91 11.24
CA SER A 36 16.90 -24.98 12.00
C SER A 36 17.67 -25.21 13.31
N GLY A 37 17.12 -24.72 14.43
CA GLY A 37 17.72 -24.87 15.76
C GLY A 37 17.99 -23.57 16.51
N MET A 38 17.97 -22.40 15.85
CA MET A 38 18.00 -21.12 16.58
C MET A 38 16.57 -20.78 17.02
N LYS A 39 16.27 -21.09 18.29
CA LYS A 39 15.09 -20.53 18.97
C LYS A 39 15.13 -19.02 18.75
N LYS A 40 14.12 -18.49 18.07
CA LYS A 40 13.88 -17.03 18.01
C LYS A 40 13.93 -16.56 19.45
N LYS A 41 14.99 -15.84 19.85
CA LYS A 41 14.99 -15.18 21.15
C LYS A 41 13.73 -14.34 21.17
N PRO A 42 12.78 -14.60 22.08
CA PRO A 42 11.61 -13.77 22.15
C PRO A 42 12.11 -12.37 22.49
N ILE A 43 11.94 -11.43 21.57
CA ILE A 43 12.02 -10.01 21.88
C ILE A 43 10.78 -9.74 22.74
N THR A 44 10.83 -10.18 24.00
CA THR A 44 9.80 -10.03 25.02
C THR A 44 10.33 -9.14 26.12
N VAL A 45 10.95 -8.03 25.74
CA VAL A 45 10.69 -6.81 26.50
C VAL A 45 9.63 -6.11 25.67
N ALA A 46 8.38 -6.55 25.86
CA ALA A 46 7.24 -5.80 25.35
C ALA A 46 7.27 -4.48 26.11
N ALA A 47 7.95 -3.48 25.54
CA ALA A 47 7.99 -2.15 26.11
C ALA A 47 6.54 -1.70 26.28
N GLU A 48 6.12 -1.54 27.54
CA GLU A 48 4.77 -1.10 27.85
C GLU A 48 4.55 0.26 27.20
N LYS A 49 3.49 0.38 26.41
CA LYS A 49 3.15 1.63 25.74
C LYS A 49 2.74 2.63 26.82
N LYS A 50 3.56 3.67 27.01
CA LYS A 50 3.21 4.78 27.90
C LYS A 50 2.05 5.56 27.28
N LEU A 51 0.94 5.67 27.99
CA LEU A 51 -0.16 6.56 27.63
C LEU A 51 0.16 7.94 28.19
N LEU A 52 0.29 8.92 27.31
CA LEU A 52 0.45 10.32 27.72
C LEU A 52 -0.94 10.88 28.08
N PRO A 53 -1.04 11.70 29.14
CA PRO A 53 -2.29 12.37 29.46
C PRO A 53 -2.67 13.34 28.35
N VAL A 54 -3.96 13.39 28.02
CA VAL A 54 -4.51 14.35 27.05
C VAL A 54 -4.89 15.63 27.80
N GLU A 55 -4.61 16.78 27.19
CA GLU A 55 -4.99 18.08 27.73
C GLU A 55 -6.51 18.22 27.83
N THR A 56 -7.02 18.71 28.96
CA THR A 56 -8.46 18.89 29.21
C THR A 56 -8.88 20.36 29.29
N ASP A 57 -7.94 21.31 29.35
CA ASP A 57 -8.25 22.73 29.40
C ASP A 57 -8.77 23.24 28.04
N VAL A 58 -9.97 23.83 28.07
CA VAL A 58 -10.67 24.33 26.89
C VAL A 58 -9.91 25.48 26.23
N ASN A 59 -9.38 26.41 27.01
CA ASN A 59 -8.69 27.59 26.47
C ASN A 59 -7.44 27.19 25.68
N ARG A 60 -6.71 26.19 26.19
CA ARG A 60 -5.52 25.66 25.55
C ARG A 60 -5.87 24.89 24.28
N LEU A 61 -6.92 24.07 24.29
CA LEU A 61 -7.41 23.35 23.10
C LEU A 61 -7.90 24.27 21.97
N MET A 62 -8.43 25.45 22.31
CA MET A 62 -8.86 26.44 21.31
C MET A 62 -7.69 27.26 20.74
N THR A 63 -6.61 27.44 21.50
CA THR A 63 -5.51 28.33 21.13
C THR A 63 -4.32 27.58 20.53
N TYR A 64 -4.12 26.32 20.90
CA TYR A 64 -2.97 25.51 20.53
C TYR A 64 -3.37 24.16 19.94
N VAL A 65 -2.53 23.65 19.05
CA VAL A 65 -2.66 22.29 18.53
C VAL A 65 -1.91 21.33 19.46
N CYS A 66 -2.58 20.92 20.53
CA CYS A 66 -2.01 20.06 21.57
C CYS A 66 -1.47 18.74 20.98
N GLY A 67 -0.27 18.34 21.40
CA GLY A 67 0.37 17.09 20.94
C GLY A 67 1.16 17.21 19.65
N THR A 68 1.45 18.44 19.20
CA THR A 68 2.33 18.69 18.05
C THR A 68 3.80 18.66 18.46
N ASN A 69 4.14 19.11 19.67
CA ASN A 69 5.52 19.07 20.15
C ASN A 69 5.91 17.65 20.59
N LEU A 70 6.95 17.10 19.94
CA LEU A 70 7.54 15.79 20.27
C LEU A 70 8.73 15.90 21.23
N TYR A 71 9.28 17.09 21.38
CA TYR A 71 10.45 17.33 22.22
C TYR A 71 10.04 17.50 23.69
N LYS A 72 10.96 17.23 24.61
CA LYS A 72 10.74 17.42 26.06
C LYS A 72 10.59 18.91 26.43
N GLU A 73 11.20 19.77 25.63
CA GLU A 73 11.24 21.21 25.80
C GLU A 73 10.57 21.87 24.60
N GLY A 74 9.92 23.00 24.82
CA GLY A 74 9.20 23.75 23.78
C GLY A 74 7.68 23.75 23.98
N GLU A 75 7.02 24.59 23.19
CA GLU A 75 5.57 24.80 23.22
C GLU A 75 4.90 24.17 22.01
N ASP A 76 3.62 23.82 22.14
CA ASP A 76 2.81 23.36 21.02
C ASP A 76 2.56 24.48 20.00
N VAL A 77 2.21 24.10 18.77
CA VAL A 77 1.95 25.07 17.70
C VAL A 77 0.69 25.89 18.03
N LYS A 78 0.85 27.21 18.12
CA LYS A 78 -0.25 28.16 18.30
C LYS A 78 -1.07 28.33 17.03
N ILE A 79 -2.39 28.31 17.16
CA ILE A 79 -3.33 28.54 16.07
C ILE A 79 -3.29 30.02 15.68
N LYS A 80 -3.01 30.25 14.39
CA LYS A 80 -2.97 31.56 13.74
C LYS A 80 -4.35 31.98 13.22
N SER A 81 -4.44 33.22 12.72
CA SER A 81 -5.65 33.72 12.07
C SER A 81 -5.91 33.02 10.72
N ASP A 82 -7.18 32.94 10.30
CA ASP A 82 -7.58 32.24 9.07
C ASP A 82 -6.93 32.81 7.79
N SER A 83 -6.52 34.08 7.81
CA SER A 83 -5.87 34.75 6.68
C SER A 83 -4.43 34.30 6.44
N GLU A 84 -3.77 33.74 7.46
CA GLU A 84 -2.41 33.21 7.33
C GLU A 84 -2.38 31.84 6.66
N TYR A 85 -3.51 31.13 6.67
CA TYR A 85 -3.61 29.82 6.04
C TYR A 85 -4.00 29.93 4.56
N PRO A 86 -3.47 29.04 3.71
CA PRO A 86 -3.78 29.08 2.30
C PRO A 86 -5.24 28.73 2.03
N SER A 87 -5.82 29.38 1.02
CA SER A 87 -7.26 29.27 0.68
C SER A 87 -7.72 27.85 0.34
N TRP A 88 -6.84 27.00 -0.18
CA TRP A 88 -7.17 25.60 -0.51
C TRP A 88 -7.54 24.78 0.73
N LEU A 89 -7.08 25.15 1.93
CA LEU A 89 -7.39 24.45 3.17
C LEU A 89 -8.90 24.39 3.41
N TRP A 90 -9.58 25.52 3.20
CA TRP A 90 -11.02 25.67 3.37
C TRP A 90 -11.84 25.04 2.24
N THR A 91 -11.18 24.63 1.15
CA THR A 91 -11.83 23.94 0.02
C THR A 91 -11.81 22.41 0.18
N ILE A 92 -11.08 21.89 1.18
CA ILE A 92 -10.99 20.44 1.41
C ILE A 92 -12.33 19.91 1.92
N ARG A 93 -12.81 18.81 1.30
CA ARG A 93 -14.00 18.10 1.76
C ARG A 93 -13.70 17.33 3.06
N THR A 94 -14.30 17.76 4.16
CA THR A 94 -14.22 17.10 5.48
C THR A 94 -15.31 16.06 5.71
N GLY A 95 -16.32 16.02 4.85
CA GLY A 95 -17.44 15.08 4.94
C GLY A 95 -17.14 13.68 4.36
N PRO A 96 -18.17 12.83 4.21
CA PRO A 96 -18.00 11.49 3.63
C PRO A 96 -17.48 11.58 2.20
N ALA A 97 -16.69 10.56 1.81
CA ALA A 97 -16.12 10.48 0.47
C ALA A 97 -17.23 10.45 -0.60
N PRO A 98 -17.11 11.25 -1.67
CA PRO A 98 -18.14 11.38 -2.72
C PRO A 98 -18.46 10.03 -3.34
N SER A 99 -19.71 9.75 -3.69
CA SER A 99 -20.07 8.53 -4.42
C SER A 99 -19.41 8.47 -5.81
N LEU A 100 -19.51 7.33 -6.51
CA LEU A 100 -18.94 7.23 -7.86
C LEU A 100 -19.71 8.13 -8.85
N GLU A 101 -21.01 8.30 -8.65
CA GLU A 101 -21.91 9.07 -9.52
C GLU A 101 -21.69 10.58 -9.38
N GLU A 102 -21.30 11.05 -8.19
CA GLU A 102 -20.94 12.45 -7.95
C GLU A 102 -19.59 12.86 -8.60
N LEU A 103 -18.73 11.91 -8.94
CA LEU A 103 -17.40 12.19 -9.45
C LEU A 103 -17.41 12.35 -10.97
N ASP A 104 -16.71 13.37 -11.46
CA ASP A 104 -16.54 13.60 -12.90
C ASP A 104 -15.67 12.51 -13.56
N PRO A 105 -16.16 11.79 -14.59
CA PRO A 105 -15.42 10.78 -15.34
C PRO A 105 -14.10 11.27 -15.97
N ASN A 106 -13.95 12.57 -16.20
CA ASN A 106 -12.72 13.12 -16.77
C ASN A 106 -11.59 13.30 -15.73
N THR A 107 -11.87 13.05 -14.45
CA THR A 107 -10.89 13.19 -13.37
C THR A 107 -10.23 11.85 -13.01
N LYS A 108 -8.96 11.91 -12.58
CA LYS A 108 -8.24 10.71 -12.06
C LYS A 108 -8.92 10.10 -10.82
N GLN A 109 -9.65 10.92 -10.05
CA GLN A 109 -10.30 10.48 -8.80
C GLN A 109 -11.42 9.47 -9.08
N TYR A 110 -12.23 9.73 -10.11
CA TYR A 110 -13.27 8.82 -10.59
C TYR A 110 -12.69 7.42 -10.89
N TRP A 111 -11.67 7.35 -11.72
CA TRP A 111 -11.07 6.08 -12.14
C TRP A 111 -10.39 5.32 -10.99
N ARG A 112 -9.76 6.03 -10.04
CA ARG A 112 -9.23 5.41 -8.81
C ARG A 112 -10.35 4.74 -8.00
N LYS A 113 -11.48 5.42 -7.85
CA LYS A 113 -12.65 4.88 -7.13
C LYS A 113 -13.27 3.70 -7.88
N LEU A 114 -13.43 3.80 -9.20
CA LEU A 114 -13.95 2.71 -10.03
C LEU A 114 -13.07 1.46 -9.93
N ARG A 115 -11.75 1.62 -10.01
CA ARG A 115 -10.79 0.51 -9.82
C ARG A 115 -10.97 -0.14 -8.45
N LEU A 116 -11.09 0.65 -7.38
CA LEU A 116 -11.28 0.14 -6.03
C LEU A 116 -12.60 -0.63 -5.88
N LEU A 117 -13.68 -0.19 -6.54
CA LEU A 117 -14.95 -0.91 -6.59
C LEU A 117 -14.84 -2.24 -7.35
N GLY A 118 -14.11 -2.26 -8.47
CA GLY A 118 -13.80 -3.48 -9.21
C GLY A 118 -13.03 -4.51 -8.37
N LEU A 119 -11.99 -4.06 -7.65
CA LEU A 119 -11.25 -4.90 -6.70
C LEU A 119 -12.14 -5.47 -5.61
N LYS A 120 -12.99 -4.63 -4.98
CA LYS A 120 -13.95 -5.08 -3.97
C LYS A 120 -14.91 -6.14 -4.53
N ARG A 121 -15.41 -5.96 -5.76
CA ARG A 121 -16.28 -6.94 -6.44
C ARG A 121 -15.54 -8.26 -6.69
N ASN A 122 -14.30 -8.21 -7.15
CA ASN A 122 -13.49 -9.40 -7.41
C ASN A 122 -13.17 -10.16 -6.12
N ASN A 123 -12.80 -9.45 -5.04
CA ASN A 123 -12.55 -10.07 -3.74
C ASN A 123 -13.81 -10.76 -3.20
N LYS A 124 -14.99 -10.15 -3.36
CA LYS A 124 -16.27 -10.78 -2.99
C LYS A 124 -16.52 -12.06 -3.78
N ARG A 125 -16.29 -12.05 -5.11
CA ARG A 125 -16.44 -13.21 -5.98
C ARG A 125 -15.46 -14.33 -5.65
N GLN A 126 -14.20 -13.99 -5.38
CA GLN A 126 -13.18 -14.96 -5.00
C GLN A 126 -13.50 -15.62 -3.66
N LYS A 127 -14.04 -14.86 -2.69
CA LYS A 127 -14.45 -15.40 -1.39
C LYS A 127 -15.50 -16.51 -1.50
N THR A 128 -16.41 -16.41 -2.48
CA THR A 128 -17.46 -17.42 -2.70
C THR A 128 -17.04 -18.57 -3.61
N ARG A 129 -15.90 -18.45 -4.30
CA ARG A 129 -15.43 -19.47 -5.23
C ARG A 129 -14.84 -20.63 -4.44
N LYS A 130 -15.42 -21.84 -4.58
CA LYS A 130 -14.77 -23.08 -4.14
C LYS A 130 -13.56 -23.37 -5.05
N PHE A 131 -12.53 -23.97 -4.47
CA PHE A 131 -11.20 -24.21 -5.07
C PHE A 131 -11.26 -24.56 -6.55
#